data_AF-A0AAV5K9I3-F1
#
_entry.id   AF-A0AAV5K9I3-F1
#
_cell.length_a   1.000
_cell.length_b   1.000
_cell.length_c   1.000
_cell.angle_alpha   90.00
_cell.angle_beta   90.00
_cell.angle_gamma   90.00
#
_symmetry.space_group_name_H-M   'P 1'
#
loop_
_entity.id
_entity.type
_entity.pdbx_description
1 polymer ?
#
loop_
_entity_poly.entity_id
_entity_poly.type
_entity_poly.pdbx_seq_one_letter_code
_entity_poly.pdbx_strand_id
1 'polypeptide(L)' 'MWRLKTAEGGNPWLRTLNNNVGRQVWEFNPELGSPDEKMEIDKAHRDFYNNQFEKKHSADLLMRIQVSMFNG' A
#
# COMPACT_ATOMS: atom_id res chain seq x y z
N MET A 1 -2.57 -7.52 -2.45
CA MET A 1 -2.56 -6.90 -1.11
C MET A 1 -1.18 -6.38 -0.76
N TRP A 2 -1.08 -5.49 0.22
CA TRP A 2 0.20 -4.94 0.67
C TRP A 2 0.86 -5.86 1.69
N ARG A 3 2.18 -6.01 1.60
CA ARG A 3 3.00 -6.73 2.57
C ARG A 3 4.08 -5.80 3.10
N LEU A 4 4.30 -5.83 4.41
CA LEU A 4 5.39 -5.11 5.02
C LEU A 4 6.70 -5.86 4.74
N LYS A 5 7.67 -5.15 4.19
CA LYS A 5 9.01 -5.66 3.94
C LYS A 5 10.02 -4.78 4.64
N THR A 6 10.83 -5.41 5.48
CA THR A 6 11.97 -4.76 6.12
C THR A 6 13.22 -5.00 5.26
N ALA A 7 13.91 -3.94 4.91
CA ALA A 7 15.17 -4.03 4.18
C ALA A 7 16.28 -4.52 5.13
N GLU A 8 16.98 -5.56 4.69
CA GLU A 8 18.17 -6.11 5.35
C GLU A 8 19.45 -5.38 4.92
N GLY A 9 19.32 -4.46 3.97
CA GLY A 9 20.43 -3.75 3.33
C GLY A 9 21.17 -4.59 2.29
N GLY A 10 22.39 -4.17 1.96
CA GLY A 10 23.31 -4.95 1.13
C GLY A 10 23.27 -4.62 -0.37
N ASN A 11 22.52 -3.60 -0.80
CA ASN A 11 22.49 -3.21 -2.21
C ASN A 11 23.75 -2.38 -2.56
N PRO A 12 24.65 -2.87 -3.43
CA PRO A 12 25.91 -2.20 -3.77
C PRO A 12 25.72 -0.83 -4.43
N TRP A 13 24.55 -0.59 -5.01
CA TRP A 13 24.22 0.63 -5.75
C TRP A 13 23.53 1.69 -4.88
N LEU A 14 23.15 1.37 -3.64
CA LEU A 14 22.46 2.29 -2.74
C LEU A 14 23.41 2.77 -1.63
N ARG A 15 23.81 4.05 -1.66
CA ARG A 15 24.61 4.66 -0.60
C ARG A 15 23.73 5.28 0.48
N THR A 16 23.82 4.75 1.70
CA THR A 16 23.16 5.31 2.90
C THR A 16 24.04 5.07 4.13
N LEU A 17 23.82 5.82 5.22
CA LEU A 17 24.63 5.74 6.44
C LEU A 17 24.61 4.35 7.11
N ASN A 18 23.50 3.61 6.98
CA ASN A 18 23.31 2.31 7.61
C ASN A 18 22.92 1.20 6.61
N ASN A 19 23.25 1.38 5.33
CA ASN A 19 22.92 0.42 4.26
C ASN A 19 21.41 0.12 4.13
N ASN A 20 20.52 1.04 4.50
CA ASN A 20 19.06 0.87 4.56
C ASN A 20 18.58 -0.23 5.52
N VAL A 21 19.42 -0.75 6.40
CA VAL A 21 19.04 -1.78 7.37
C VAL A 21 17.91 -1.27 8.25
N GLY A 22 16.86 -2.08 8.41
CA GLY A 22 15.70 -1.78 9.24
C GLY A 22 14.66 -0.87 8.58
N ARG A 23 14.89 -0.41 7.34
CA ARG A 23 13.90 0.38 6.62
C ARG A 23 12.69 -0.47 6.26
N GLN A 24 11.50 -0.02 6.65
CA GLN A 24 10.24 -0.70 6.32
C GLN A 24 9.59 -0.05 5.09
N VAL A 25 9.17 -0.88 4.14
CA VAL A 25 8.41 -0.48 2.95
C VAL A 25 7.25 -1.43 2.74
N TRP A 26 6.15 -0.89 2.22
CA TRP A 26 5.02 -1.70 1.77
C TRP A 26 5.21 -2.08 0.31
N GLU A 27 5.23 -3.37 0.02
CA GLU A 27 5.25 -3.89 -1.35
C GLU A 27 3.88 -4.47 -1.71
N PHE A 28 3.40 -4.17 -2.91
CA PHE A 28 2.19 -4.80 -3.43
C PHE A 28 2.51 -6.24 -3.83
N ASN A 29 1.73 -7.20 -3.32
CA ASN A 29 1.79 -8.61 -3.65
C ASN A 29 0.43 -9.09 -4.20
N PRO A 30 0.34 -9.47 -5.48
CA PRO A 30 -0.92 -9.89 -6.11
C PRO A 30 -1.46 -11.22 -5.58
N GLU A 31 -0.59 -12.07 -5.03
CA GLU A 31 -0.96 -13.39 -4.50
C GLU A 31 -1.64 -13.32 -3.13
N LEU A 32 -1.45 -12.22 -2.42
CA LEU A 32 -2.06 -12.00 -1.11
C LEU A 32 -3.47 -11.41 -1.23
N GLY A 33 -4.35 -11.77 -0.29
CA GLY A 33 -5.73 -11.29 -0.15
C GLY A 33 -6.78 -12.27 -0.63
N SER A 34 -7.94 -12.26 0.04
CA SER A 34 -9.11 -13.00 -0.41
C SER A 34 -9.69 -12.41 -1.70
N PRO A 35 -10.44 -13.17 -2.50
CA PRO A 35 -11.16 -12.63 -3.65
C PRO A 35 -12.08 -11.45 -3.28
N ASP A 36 -12.71 -11.50 -2.11
CA ASP A 36 -13.62 -10.47 -1.63
C ASP A 36 -12.89 -9.15 -1.30
N GLU A 37 -11.75 -9.24 -0.61
CA GLU A 37 -10.89 -8.08 -0.31
C GLU A 37 -10.37 -7.44 -1.60
N LYS A 38 -9.94 -8.26 -2.57
CA LYS A 38 -9.48 -7.78 -3.88
C LYS A 38 -10.61 -7.05 -4.61
N MET A 39 -11.83 -7.61 -4.59
CA MET A 39 -13.01 -7.00 -5.19
C MET A 39 -13.37 -5.66 -4.53
N GLU A 40 -13.28 -5.57 -3.20
CA GLU A 40 -13.55 -4.34 -2.45
C GLU A 40 -12.55 -3.24 -2.78
N ILE A 41 -11.25 -3.57 -2.85
CA ILE A 41 -10.19 -2.64 -3.25
C ILE A 41 -10.40 -2.15 -4.69
N ASP A 42 -10.71 -3.04 -5.62
CA ASP A 42 -10.96 -2.67 -7.02
C ASP A 42 -12.17 -1.75 -7.16
N LYS A 43 -13.22 -2.00 -6.36
CA LYS A 43 -14.38 -1.11 -6.30
C LYS A 43 -13.99 0.27 -5.77
N ALA A 44 -13.22 0.32 -4.67
CA ALA A 44 -12.75 1.58 -4.10
C ALA A 44 -11.85 2.36 -5.09
N HIS A 45 -11.00 1.68 -5.85
CA HIS A 45 -10.20 2.28 -6.93
C HIS A 45 -11.07 2.94 -8.01
N ARG A 46 -12.08 2.23 -8.51
CA ARG A 46 -12.99 2.75 -9.53
C ARG A 46 -13.78 3.94 -9.02
N ASP A 47 -14.29 3.83 -7.80
CA ASP A 47 -15.05 4.90 -7.16
C ASP A 47 -14.17 6.15 -6.94
N PHE A 48 -12.92 5.98 -6.50
CA PHE A 48 -11.97 7.09 -6.39
C PHE A 48 -11.73 7.74 -7.76
N TYR A 49 -11.35 6.96 -8.77
CA TYR A 49 -11.05 7.48 -10.11
C TYR A 49 -12.21 8.28 -10.70
N ASN A 50 -13.44 7.77 -10.57
CA ASN A 50 -14.64 8.42 -11.08
C ASN A 50 -14.99 9.71 -10.32
N ASN A 51 -14.66 9.80 -9.03
CA ASN A 51 -15.07 10.92 -8.18
C ASN A 51 -13.91 11.85 -7.79
N GLN A 52 -12.69 11.63 -8.29
CA GLN A 52 -11.46 12.32 -7.83
C GLN A 52 -11.51 13.85 -7.98
N PHE A 53 -12.30 14.36 -8.92
CA PHE A 53 -12.46 15.80 -9.16
C PHE A 53 -13.67 16.41 -8.42
N GLU A 54 -14.59 15.58 -7.95
CA GLU A 54 -15.83 16.02 -7.29
C GLU A 54 -15.75 15.90 -5.76
N LYS A 55 -14.98 14.92 -5.27
CA LYS A 55 -14.84 14.62 -3.83
C LYS A 55 -13.47 15.04 -3.32
N LYS A 56 -13.44 15.63 -2.12
CA LYS A 56 -12.19 15.97 -1.43
C LYS A 56 -11.40 14.71 -1.11
N HIS A 57 -10.08 14.76 -1.25
CA HIS A 57 -9.17 13.64 -0.98
C HIS A 57 -9.30 13.03 0.42
N SER A 58 -9.76 13.78 1.42
CA SER A 58 -9.99 13.26 2.79
C SER A 58 -11.17 12.28 2.91
N ALA A 59 -11.99 12.14 1.87
CA ALA A 59 -13.07 11.18 1.77
C ALA A 59 -12.67 9.89 1.00
N ASP A 60 -11.38 9.72 0.70
CA ASP A 60 -10.91 8.57 -0.07
C ASP A 60 -11.02 7.26 0.74
N LEU A 61 -11.96 6.41 0.32
CA LEU A 61 -12.19 5.09 0.89
C LEU A 61 -11.00 4.16 0.66
N LEU A 62 -10.26 4.33 -0.43
CA LEU A 62 -9.08 3.52 -0.74
C LEU A 62 -8.01 3.69 0.34
N MET A 63 -7.69 4.94 0.70
CA MET A 63 -6.73 5.24 1.76
C MET A 63 -7.16 4.65 3.10
N ARG A 64 -8.46 4.63 3.42
CA ARG A 64 -8.98 4.04 4.65
C ARG A 64 -8.86 2.52 4.68
N ILE A 65 -9.19 1.85 3.57
CA ILE A 65 -9.00 0.40 3.43
C ILE A 65 -7.51 0.08 3.64
N GLN A 66 -6.61 0.83 3.00
CA GLN A 66 -5.17 0.69 3.20
C GLN A 66 -4.77 0.86 4.68
N VAL A 67 -5.18 1.95 5.34
CA VAL A 67 -4.89 2.21 6.76
C VAL A 67 -5.43 1.12 7.69
N SER A 68 -6.65 0.63 7.43
CA SER A 68 -7.25 -0.42 8.26
C SER A 68 -6.48 -1.75 8.18
N MET A 69 -5.99 -2.12 7.00
CA MET A 69 -5.13 -3.29 6.82
C MET A 69 -3.76 -3.15 7.51
N PHE A 70 -3.33 -1.92 7.81
CA PHE A 70 -2.06 -1.67 8.51
C PHE A 70 -2.17 -1.75 10.03
N ASN A 71 -3.37 -1.61 10.58
CA ASN A 71 -3.62 -1.57 12.02
C ASN A 71 -4.14 -2.90 12.61
N GLY A 72 -4.20 -3.96 11.80
CA GLY A 72 -4.68 -5.29 12.16
C GLY A 72 -3.57 -6.31 12.32
#